data_AF-A0A644TXD5-F1
#
_entry.id   AF-A0A644TXD5-F1
#
_cell.length_a   1.000
_cell.length_b   1.000
_cell.length_c   1.000
_cell.angle_alpha   90.00
_cell.angle_beta   90.00
_cell.angle_gamma   90.00
#
_symmetry.space_group_name_H-M   'P 1'
#
loop_
_entity.id
_entity.type
_entity.pdbx_description
1 polymer ?
#
loop_
_entity_poly.entity_id
_entity_poly.type
_entity_poly.pdbx_seq_one_letter_code
_entity_poly.pdbx_strand_id
1 'polypeptide(L)'
;MEIPNYIFVEYSSDTKYLIDAFDNYSTQFLTFIPRKLPEYSSHGVDHTLRIINKNINLFLGAWGIILNQDEGLLLYLAAWVHDIGCIISREDHASASIKLMQKSKLLDPFPEKYVFCLKHIILAHRKSYSLIDVPDECDNVRLRMICAIFRLMDACDITRQRCPSAVYDIIKLELGDESNEIWKAHMNIKDLIYHKPNIIIYVDDINISKSLVDNLNCEIITIKSTFEENNLIVPTIIVDIDPKN
;
A
#
# COMPACT_ATOMS: atom_id res chain seq x y z
N MET A 1 -23.90 -1.43 -3.07
CA MET A 1 -23.19 -1.31 -4.36
C MET A 1 -22.00 -2.23 -4.26
N GLU A 2 -22.00 -3.35 -4.99
CA GLU A 2 -20.87 -4.28 -4.96
C GLU A 2 -19.66 -3.57 -5.59
N ILE A 3 -18.55 -3.51 -4.85
CA ILE A 3 -17.28 -2.99 -5.38
C ILE A 3 -16.74 -4.08 -6.30
N PRO A 4 -16.56 -3.82 -7.61
CA PRO A 4 -15.99 -4.81 -8.50
C PRO A 4 -14.60 -5.19 -8.00
N ASN A 5 -14.32 -6.49 -7.94
CA ASN A 5 -13.05 -6.97 -7.43
C ASN A 5 -12.01 -7.01 -8.56
N TYR A 6 -11.40 -5.86 -8.86
CA TYR A 6 -10.52 -5.66 -10.02
C TYR A 6 -9.23 -6.49 -9.99
N ILE A 7 -8.82 -6.95 -8.81
CA ILE A 7 -7.64 -7.81 -8.63
C ILE A 7 -8.00 -9.31 -8.75
N PHE A 8 -9.25 -9.69 -8.50
CA PHE A 8 -9.69 -11.08 -8.52
C PHE A 8 -10.37 -11.41 -9.85
N VAL A 9 -9.54 -11.61 -10.88
CA VAL A 9 -9.93 -12.34 -12.08
C VAL A 9 -10.10 -13.82 -11.71
N GLU A 10 -10.87 -14.60 -12.48
CA GLU A 10 -10.87 -16.06 -12.34
C GLU A 10 -9.48 -16.64 -12.65
N TYR A 11 -8.67 -16.78 -11.60
CA TYR A 11 -7.39 -17.47 -11.67
C TYR A 11 -7.59 -18.98 -11.75
N SER A 12 -6.63 -19.68 -12.38
CA SER A 12 -6.57 -21.15 -12.38
C SER A 12 -6.48 -21.69 -10.94
N SER A 13 -6.80 -22.98 -10.75
CA SER A 13 -6.64 -23.65 -9.46
C SER A 13 -5.22 -23.52 -8.90
N ASP A 14 -4.23 -23.61 -9.78
CA ASP A 14 -2.81 -23.57 -9.40
C ASP A 14 -2.42 -22.17 -8.91
N THR A 15 -2.88 -21.13 -9.60
CA THR A 15 -2.66 -19.75 -9.17
C THR A 15 -3.39 -19.43 -7.86
N LYS A 16 -4.60 -19.97 -7.64
CA LYS A 16 -5.31 -19.83 -6.36
C LYS A 16 -4.54 -20.48 -5.21
N TYR A 17 -4.01 -21.68 -5.41
CA TYR A 17 -3.16 -22.33 -4.41
C TYR A 17 -1.91 -21.50 -4.07
N LEU A 18 -1.30 -20.85 -5.06
CA LEU A 18 -0.16 -19.96 -4.83
C LEU A 18 -0.54 -18.68 -4.08
N ILE A 19 -1.70 -18.09 -4.38
CA ILE A 19 -2.27 -16.96 -3.63
C ILE A 19 -2.46 -17.36 -2.17
N ASP A 20 -3.11 -18.49 -1.89
CA ASP A 20 -3.32 -18.99 -0.54
C ASP A 20 -1.99 -19.22 0.18
N ALA A 21 -0.95 -19.68 -0.52
CA ALA A 21 0.38 -19.84 0.05
C ALA A 21 1.02 -18.50 0.48
N PHE A 22 0.85 -17.44 -0.31
CA PHE A 22 1.32 -16.09 0.02
C PHE A 22 0.58 -15.52 1.23
N ASP A 23 -0.75 -15.59 1.23
CA ASP A 23 -1.59 -15.11 2.32
C ASP A 23 -1.21 -15.80 3.64
N ASN A 24 -1.12 -17.14 3.60
CA ASN A 24 -0.76 -17.94 4.78
C ASN A 24 0.67 -17.68 5.24
N TYR A 25 1.63 -17.52 4.32
CA TYR A 25 3.02 -17.23 4.66
C TYR A 25 3.13 -15.84 5.30
N SER A 26 2.62 -14.79 4.64
CA SER A 26 2.71 -13.41 5.12
C SER A 26 2.00 -13.21 6.44
N THR A 27 0.82 -13.80 6.64
CA THR A 27 0.05 -13.69 7.89
C THR A 27 0.85 -14.11 9.12
N GLN A 28 1.74 -15.11 8.98
CA GLN A 28 2.62 -15.57 10.06
C GLN A 28 3.63 -14.50 10.50
N PHE A 29 3.96 -13.53 9.66
CA PHE A 29 4.85 -12.40 10.01
C PHE A 29 4.04 -11.17 10.41
N LEU A 30 3.03 -10.81 9.61
CA LEU A 30 2.23 -9.59 9.79
C LEU A 30 1.53 -9.53 11.16
N THR A 31 1.18 -10.68 11.73
CA THR A 31 0.56 -10.78 13.07
C THR A 31 1.51 -10.37 14.20
N PHE A 32 2.83 -10.40 13.97
CA PHE A 32 3.86 -10.17 15.00
C PHE A 32 4.57 -8.83 14.87
N ILE A 33 4.52 -8.16 13.70
CA ILE A 33 5.10 -6.83 13.49
C ILE A 33 4.61 -5.81 14.56
N PRO A 34 3.34 -5.80 15.00
CA PRO A 34 2.88 -4.83 16.01
C PRO A 34 3.38 -5.10 17.44
N ARG A 35 4.06 -6.22 17.73
CA ARG A 35 4.22 -6.70 19.13
C ARG A 35 5.43 -6.16 19.90
N LYS A 36 6.16 -5.20 19.34
CA LYS A 36 7.19 -4.41 20.03
C LYS A 36 6.94 -2.94 19.75
N LEU A 37 5.96 -2.32 20.42
CA LEU A 37 5.64 -0.90 20.23
C LEU A 37 6.63 -0.02 21.02
N PRO A 38 7.60 0.63 20.35
CA PRO A 38 7.93 2.01 20.68
C PRO A 38 7.27 2.97 19.70
N GLU A 39 7.05 2.58 18.44
CA GLU A 39 6.48 3.49 17.45
C GLU A 39 5.62 2.83 16.32
N TYR A 40 4.31 3.14 16.32
CA TYR A 40 3.50 3.66 15.20
C TYR A 40 2.95 2.80 14.05
N SER A 41 1.62 2.64 14.15
CA SER A 41 0.59 2.33 13.13
C SER A 41 0.53 0.86 12.67
N SER A 42 -0.68 0.38 12.35
CA SER A 42 -0.89 -1.02 11.98
C SER A 42 -0.24 -1.33 10.63
N HIS A 43 0.76 -2.21 10.64
CA HIS A 43 1.39 -2.85 9.46
C HIS A 43 1.04 -4.35 9.42
N GLY A 44 -0.10 -4.71 10.02
CA GLY A 44 -0.57 -6.10 10.12
C GLY A 44 -1.45 -6.52 8.94
N VAL A 45 -2.13 -7.67 9.08
CA VAL A 45 -3.03 -8.21 8.04
C VAL A 45 -4.09 -7.19 7.61
N ASP A 46 -4.64 -6.41 8.55
CA ASP A 46 -5.65 -5.40 8.24
C ASP A 46 -5.13 -4.31 7.29
N HIS A 47 -3.85 -3.96 7.36
CA HIS A 47 -3.22 -2.99 6.46
C HIS A 47 -3.16 -3.52 5.03
N THR A 48 -2.66 -4.75 4.86
CA THR A 48 -2.67 -5.44 3.56
C THR A 48 -4.07 -5.52 2.96
N LEU A 49 -5.07 -5.91 3.76
CA LEU A 49 -6.45 -6.00 3.29
C LEU A 49 -7.05 -4.64 2.91
N ARG A 50 -6.66 -3.54 3.58
CA ARG A 50 -7.06 -2.19 3.18
C ARG A 50 -6.39 -1.78 1.87
N ILE A 51 -5.09 -2.05 1.69
CA ILE A 51 -4.40 -1.78 0.42
C ILE A 51 -5.13 -2.48 -0.74
N ILE A 52 -5.42 -3.77 -0.61
CA ILE A 52 -6.07 -4.56 -1.67
C ILE A 52 -7.50 -4.06 -1.92
N ASN A 53 -8.35 -4.08 -0.88
CA ASN A 53 -9.79 -3.94 -1.05
C ASN A 53 -10.24 -2.48 -1.13
N LYS A 54 -9.59 -1.58 -0.38
CA LYS A 54 -9.99 -0.17 -0.31
C LYS A 54 -9.17 0.71 -1.21
N ASN A 55 -7.85 0.50 -1.30
CA ASN A 55 -7.01 1.43 -2.03
C ASN A 55 -6.94 1.01 -3.50
N ILE A 56 -6.33 -0.14 -3.81
CA ILE A 56 -6.12 -0.59 -5.20
C ILE A 56 -7.45 -0.75 -5.94
N ASN A 57 -8.38 -1.57 -5.42
CA ASN A 57 -9.65 -1.83 -6.13
C ASN A 57 -10.49 -0.56 -6.38
N LEU A 58 -10.65 0.31 -5.38
CA LEU A 58 -11.44 1.53 -5.55
C LEU A 58 -10.74 2.53 -6.47
N PHE A 59 -9.42 2.66 -6.36
CA PHE A 59 -8.65 3.56 -7.20
C PHE A 59 -8.70 3.14 -8.67
N LEU A 60 -8.45 1.86 -8.97
CA LEU A 60 -8.52 1.33 -10.34
C LEU A 60 -9.89 1.59 -10.97
N GLY A 61 -10.97 1.31 -10.22
CA GLY A 61 -12.34 1.57 -10.66
C GLY A 61 -12.62 3.06 -10.89
N ALA A 62 -12.23 3.93 -9.96
CA ALA A 62 -12.44 5.37 -10.07
C ALA A 62 -11.61 6.01 -11.21
N TRP A 63 -10.43 5.47 -11.49
CA TRP A 63 -9.58 5.97 -12.58
C TRP A 63 -9.86 5.34 -13.94
N GLY A 64 -10.62 4.24 -13.99
CA GLY A 64 -10.86 3.47 -15.20
C GLY A 64 -9.58 2.76 -15.69
N ILE A 65 -8.71 2.34 -14.78
CA ILE A 65 -7.47 1.63 -15.12
C ILE A 65 -7.80 0.14 -15.24
N ILE A 66 -7.54 -0.41 -16.42
CA ILE A 66 -7.68 -1.84 -16.68
C ILE A 66 -6.31 -2.48 -16.59
N LEU A 67 -6.18 -3.44 -15.66
CA LEU A 67 -5.00 -4.27 -15.50
C LEU A 67 -5.20 -5.59 -16.26
N ASN A 68 -4.10 -6.14 -16.78
CA ASN A 68 -4.10 -7.53 -17.19
C ASN A 68 -3.94 -8.47 -15.98
N GLN A 69 -4.09 -9.76 -16.21
CA GLN A 69 -4.06 -10.77 -15.15
C GLN A 69 -2.72 -10.81 -14.39
N ASP A 70 -1.60 -10.65 -15.09
CA ASP A 70 -0.26 -10.69 -14.48
C ASP A 70 -0.03 -9.45 -13.60
N GLU A 71 -0.47 -8.27 -14.05
CA GLU A 71 -0.41 -7.01 -13.30
C GLU A 71 -1.27 -7.06 -12.03
N GLY A 72 -2.51 -7.55 -12.14
CA GLY A 72 -3.40 -7.74 -11.00
C GLY A 72 -2.81 -8.69 -9.97
N LEU A 73 -2.29 -9.84 -10.42
CA LEU A 73 -1.64 -10.81 -9.56
C LEU A 73 -0.41 -10.21 -8.85
N LEU A 74 0.43 -9.48 -9.57
CA LEU A 74 1.64 -8.86 -8.99
C LEU A 74 1.30 -7.82 -7.91
N LEU A 75 0.28 -6.98 -8.13
CA LEU A 75 -0.18 -6.03 -7.10
C LEU A 75 -0.75 -6.74 -5.87
N TYR A 76 -1.49 -7.84 -6.07
CA TYR A 76 -1.99 -8.66 -4.98
C TYR A 76 -0.86 -9.22 -4.12
N LEU A 77 0.10 -9.90 -4.76
CA LEU A 77 1.23 -10.50 -4.08
C LEU A 77 2.06 -9.43 -3.35
N ALA A 78 2.34 -8.30 -4.01
CA ALA A 78 3.08 -7.19 -3.41
C ALA A 78 2.42 -6.67 -2.12
N ALA A 79 1.10 -6.52 -2.09
CA ALA A 79 0.38 -6.07 -0.90
C ALA A 79 0.61 -7.00 0.31
N TRP A 80 0.72 -8.31 0.08
CA TRP A 80 0.99 -9.29 1.14
C TRP A 80 2.43 -9.33 1.62
N VAL A 81 3.40 -9.08 0.74
CA VAL A 81 4.82 -9.33 1.06
C VAL A 81 5.67 -8.08 1.22
N HIS A 82 5.23 -6.89 0.83
CA HIS A 82 6.10 -5.71 0.88
C HIS A 82 6.61 -5.40 2.30
N ASP A 83 5.78 -5.65 3.32
CA ASP A 83 6.03 -5.27 4.71
C ASP A 83 6.50 -6.39 5.65
N ILE A 84 6.59 -7.64 5.19
CA ILE A 84 6.98 -8.76 6.08
C ILE A 84 8.38 -8.59 6.68
N GLY A 85 9.25 -7.84 6.01
CA GLY A 85 10.60 -7.48 6.45
C GLY A 85 10.64 -6.53 7.64
N CYS A 86 9.54 -5.88 8.00
CA CYS A 86 9.43 -5.03 9.20
C CYS A 86 9.67 -5.82 10.50
N ILE A 87 9.54 -7.15 10.48
CA ILE A 87 9.92 -8.01 11.62
C ILE A 87 11.44 -8.01 11.87
N ILE A 88 12.26 -7.72 10.86
CA ILE A 88 13.72 -7.68 10.93
C ILE A 88 14.20 -6.24 11.11
N SER A 89 13.77 -5.33 10.23
CA SER A 89 14.21 -3.93 10.22
C SER A 89 13.15 -3.06 9.57
N ARG A 90 12.76 -1.96 10.23
CA ARG A 90 11.88 -0.95 9.64
C ARG A 90 12.60 -0.10 8.59
N GLU A 91 13.89 0.20 8.79
CA GLU A 91 14.64 1.06 7.87
C GLU A 91 15.03 0.34 6.57
N ASP A 92 15.14 -1.00 6.57
CA ASP A 92 15.49 -1.80 5.39
C ASP A 92 14.45 -2.91 5.12
N HIS A 93 13.18 -2.66 5.47
CA HIS A 93 12.12 -3.69 5.39
C HIS A 93 11.94 -4.21 3.96
N ALA A 94 12.01 -3.37 2.93
CA ALA A 94 11.86 -3.81 1.53
C ALA A 94 12.89 -4.89 1.15
N SER A 95 14.18 -4.66 1.42
CA SER A 95 15.23 -5.64 1.17
C SER A 95 15.09 -6.87 2.05
N ALA A 96 14.68 -6.67 3.32
CA ALA A 96 14.43 -7.77 4.25
C ALA A 96 13.26 -8.66 3.80
N SER A 97 12.17 -8.07 3.28
CA SER A 97 11.02 -8.77 2.70
C SER A 97 11.44 -9.67 1.55
N ILE A 98 12.25 -9.15 0.62
CA ILE A 98 12.80 -9.93 -0.50
C ILE A 98 13.64 -11.10 0.00
N LYS A 99 14.54 -10.86 0.97
CA LYS A 99 15.38 -11.91 1.55
C LYS A 99 14.54 -12.99 2.25
N LEU A 100 13.47 -12.62 2.95
CA LEU A 100 12.56 -13.56 3.61
C LEU A 100 11.85 -14.46 2.61
N MET A 101 11.28 -13.88 1.55
CA MET A 101 10.61 -14.66 0.49
C MET A 101 11.56 -15.62 -0.23
N GLN A 102 12.80 -15.21 -0.48
CA GLN A 102 13.81 -16.07 -1.10
C GLN A 102 14.21 -17.23 -0.19
N LYS A 103 14.35 -16.97 1.12
CA LYS A 103 14.68 -18.01 2.10
C LYS A 103 13.55 -19.03 2.28
N SER A 104 12.29 -18.61 2.18
CA SER A 104 11.14 -19.49 2.34
C SER A 104 10.79 -20.32 1.12
N LYS A 105 11.46 -20.10 -0.02
CA LYS A 105 11.12 -20.74 -1.31
C LYS A 105 9.72 -20.42 -1.79
N LEU A 106 9.09 -19.37 -1.24
CA LEU A 106 7.75 -18.92 -1.64
C LEU A 106 7.68 -18.56 -3.13
N LEU A 107 8.82 -18.16 -3.69
CA LEU A 107 8.99 -17.73 -5.07
C LEU A 107 9.34 -18.87 -6.04
N ASP A 108 9.74 -20.05 -5.54
CA ASP A 108 10.20 -21.17 -6.39
C ASP A 108 9.16 -21.62 -7.44
N PRO A 109 7.84 -21.61 -7.16
CA PRO A 109 6.84 -21.99 -8.15
C PRO A 109 6.61 -20.93 -9.24
N PHE A 110 7.08 -19.70 -9.05
CA PHE A 110 6.81 -18.59 -9.96
C PHE A 110 7.86 -18.50 -11.06
N PRO A 111 7.46 -18.22 -12.32
CA PRO A 111 8.41 -17.89 -13.38
C PRO A 111 9.30 -16.70 -12.97
N GLU A 112 10.54 -16.69 -13.46
CA GLU A 112 11.54 -15.67 -13.11
C GLU A 112 11.04 -14.24 -13.35
N LYS A 113 10.23 -14.02 -14.39
CA LYS A 113 9.61 -12.71 -14.68
C LYS A 113 8.76 -12.17 -13.52
N TYR A 114 8.00 -13.03 -12.83
CA TYR A 114 7.15 -12.62 -11.71
C TYR A 114 8.00 -12.27 -10.49
N VAL A 115 9.05 -13.06 -10.23
CA VAL A 115 10.02 -12.79 -9.17
C VAL A 115 10.74 -11.46 -9.41
N PHE A 116 11.12 -11.20 -10.67
CA PHE A 116 11.72 -9.95 -11.09
C PHE A 116 10.79 -8.76 -10.87
N CYS A 117 9.55 -8.82 -11.38
CA CYS A 117 8.56 -7.76 -11.22
C CYS A 117 8.24 -7.50 -9.75
N LEU A 118 7.95 -8.55 -8.97
CA LEU A 118 7.59 -8.44 -7.56
C LEU A 118 8.69 -7.77 -6.73
N LYS A 119 9.96 -8.09 -7.00
CA LYS A 119 11.10 -7.41 -6.35
C LYS A 119 11.12 -5.92 -6.66
N HIS A 120 10.88 -5.52 -7.91
CA HIS A 120 10.82 -4.11 -8.26
C HIS A 120 9.66 -3.39 -7.58
N ILE A 121 8.46 -4.00 -7.51
CA ILE A 121 7.32 -3.40 -6.80
C ILE A 121 7.65 -3.20 -5.32
N ILE A 122 8.26 -4.21 -4.66
CA ILE A 122 8.65 -4.12 -3.25
C ILE A 122 9.79 -3.12 -3.03
N LEU A 123 10.77 -3.00 -3.93
CA LEU A 123 11.81 -1.97 -3.76
C LEU A 123 11.24 -0.57 -4.00
N ALA A 124 10.41 -0.45 -5.03
CA ALA A 124 9.83 0.80 -5.49
C ALA A 124 8.61 1.27 -4.69
N HIS A 125 8.13 0.57 -3.65
CA HIS A 125 7.07 1.16 -2.82
C HIS A 125 7.59 2.30 -1.92
N ARG A 126 8.91 2.44 -1.77
CA ARG A 126 9.51 3.52 -0.97
C ARG A 126 10.04 4.67 -1.82
N LYS A 127 9.93 5.89 -1.29
CA LYS A 127 10.51 7.09 -1.91
C LYS A 127 12.02 7.01 -2.18
N SER A 128 12.76 6.23 -1.39
CA SER A 128 14.22 6.09 -1.52
C SER A 128 14.66 5.35 -2.79
N TYR A 129 13.73 4.65 -3.45
CA TYR A 129 13.98 3.97 -4.71
C TYR A 129 13.34 4.79 -5.83
N SER A 130 14.08 5.16 -6.86
CA SER A 130 13.51 6.00 -7.93
C SER A 130 12.67 5.15 -8.88
N LEU A 131 11.48 5.64 -9.29
CA LEU A 131 10.67 4.96 -10.30
C LEU A 131 11.33 4.98 -11.69
N ILE A 132 12.23 5.94 -11.96
CA ILE A 132 13.00 5.99 -13.20
C ILE A 132 13.96 4.79 -13.35
N ASP A 133 14.37 4.19 -12.23
CA ASP A 133 15.25 3.02 -12.21
C ASP A 133 14.46 1.71 -12.42
N VAL A 134 13.12 1.78 -12.43
CA VAL A 134 12.25 0.63 -12.76
C VAL A 134 12.11 0.54 -14.28
N PRO A 135 12.31 -0.65 -14.88
CA PRO A 135 12.00 -0.88 -16.29
C PRO A 135 10.56 -0.49 -16.62
N ASP A 136 10.34 0.12 -17.78
CA ASP A 136 8.99 0.50 -18.24
C ASP A 136 8.05 -0.72 -18.25
N GLU A 137 8.53 -1.81 -18.86
CA GLU A 137 7.80 -3.05 -19.06
C GLU A 137 8.67 -4.28 -18.74
N CYS A 138 8.00 -5.38 -18.42
CA CYS A 138 8.58 -6.72 -18.36
C CYS A 138 7.59 -7.69 -18.99
N ASP A 139 7.91 -8.18 -20.19
CA ASP A 139 6.97 -8.90 -21.05
C ASP A 139 5.66 -8.12 -21.26
N ASN A 140 4.54 -8.65 -20.79
CA ASN A 140 3.21 -8.07 -20.86
C ASN A 140 2.86 -7.19 -19.65
N VAL A 141 3.77 -6.97 -18.71
CA VAL A 141 3.53 -6.20 -17.48
C VAL A 141 4.05 -4.79 -17.65
N ARG A 142 3.20 -3.78 -17.48
CA ARG A 142 3.60 -2.36 -17.39
C ARG A 142 4.23 -2.09 -16.02
N LEU A 143 5.45 -2.57 -15.84
CA LEU A 143 6.11 -2.68 -14.54
C LEU A 143 6.25 -1.34 -13.81
N ARG A 144 6.75 -0.30 -14.49
CA ARG A 144 6.87 1.03 -13.86
C ARG A 144 5.50 1.58 -13.45
N MET A 145 4.47 1.38 -14.27
CA MET A 145 3.11 1.81 -13.97
C MET A 145 2.56 1.14 -12.71
N ILE A 146 2.66 -0.19 -12.60
CA ILE A 146 2.15 -0.89 -11.40
C ILE A 146 2.97 -0.59 -10.15
N CYS A 147 4.28 -0.31 -10.27
CA CYS A 147 5.09 0.20 -9.15
C CYS A 147 4.57 1.57 -8.66
N ALA A 148 4.26 2.47 -9.59
CA ALA A 148 3.71 3.79 -9.27
C ALA A 148 2.31 3.69 -8.62
N ILE A 149 1.45 2.81 -9.13
CA ILE A 149 0.14 2.53 -8.53
C ILE A 149 0.34 1.99 -7.11
N PHE A 150 1.16 0.96 -6.92
CA PHE A 150 1.35 0.33 -5.61
C PHE A 150 1.89 1.33 -4.57
N ARG A 151 2.89 2.13 -4.93
CA ARG A 151 3.43 3.21 -4.08
C ARG A 151 2.34 4.19 -3.64
N LEU A 152 1.51 4.66 -4.56
CA LEU A 152 0.41 5.56 -4.24
C LEU A 152 -0.63 4.89 -3.32
N MET A 153 -0.95 3.63 -3.58
CA MET A 153 -1.98 2.91 -2.82
C MET A 153 -1.54 2.59 -1.39
N ASP A 154 -0.27 2.27 -1.17
CA ASP A 154 0.30 2.17 0.18
C ASP A 154 0.25 3.53 0.90
N ALA A 155 0.68 4.59 0.22
CA ALA A 155 0.62 5.96 0.76
C ALA A 155 -0.80 6.47 1.05
N CYS A 156 -1.83 5.89 0.44
CA CYS A 156 -3.24 6.22 0.72
C CYS A 156 -3.78 5.57 1.99
N ASP A 157 -3.09 4.59 2.61
CA ASP A 157 -3.53 4.01 3.89
C ASP A 157 -3.19 4.96 5.06
N ILE A 158 -3.87 6.10 5.12
CA ILE A 158 -3.63 7.16 6.12
C ILE A 158 -4.83 7.40 7.05
N THR A 159 -5.93 6.67 6.87
CA THR A 159 -7.14 6.87 7.67
C THR A 159 -6.98 6.40 9.12
N ARG A 160 -7.93 6.79 9.98
CA ARG A 160 -8.05 6.34 11.38
C ARG A 160 -8.10 4.82 11.55
N GLN A 161 -8.37 4.06 10.49
CA GLN A 161 -8.33 2.59 10.55
C GLN A 161 -6.90 2.07 10.76
N ARG A 162 -5.87 2.83 10.39
CA ARG A 162 -4.47 2.48 10.64
C ARG A 162 -4.07 2.65 12.11
N CYS A 163 -4.78 3.53 12.83
CA CYS A 163 -4.54 3.87 14.24
C CYS A 163 -5.87 3.95 15.01
N PRO A 164 -6.49 2.82 15.41
CA PRO A 164 -7.81 2.81 16.05
C PRO A 164 -7.83 3.51 17.42
N SER A 165 -8.77 4.43 17.65
CA SER A 165 -8.85 5.21 18.90
C SER A 165 -8.94 4.37 20.17
N ALA A 166 -9.70 3.26 20.13
CA ALA A 166 -9.82 2.34 21.25
C ALA A 166 -8.47 1.75 21.71
N VAL A 167 -7.55 1.52 20.78
CA VAL A 167 -6.19 1.08 21.11
C VAL A 167 -5.37 2.24 21.65
N TYR A 168 -5.46 3.41 20.98
CA TYR A 168 -4.73 4.62 21.39
C TYR A 168 -4.99 4.97 22.85
N ASP A 169 -6.25 4.92 23.29
CA ASP A 169 -6.63 5.27 24.65
C ASP A 169 -5.97 4.40 25.72
N ILE A 170 -5.61 3.16 25.37
CA ILE A 170 -4.90 2.23 26.25
C ILE A 170 -3.40 2.54 26.28
N ILE A 171 -2.79 2.82 25.12
CA ILE A 171 -1.33 2.86 24.97
C ILE A 171 -0.71 4.26 24.96
N LYS A 172 -1.50 5.34 24.82
CA LYS A 172 -1.00 6.72 24.60
C LYS A 172 0.00 7.25 25.64
N LEU A 173 -0.06 6.74 26.87
CA LEU A 173 0.87 7.11 27.94
C LEU A 173 2.24 6.42 27.83
N GLU A 174 2.34 5.34 27.05
CA GLU A 174 3.57 4.59 26.80
C GLU A 174 4.26 5.00 25.49
N LEU A 175 3.55 5.78 24.66
CA LEU A 175 4.04 6.28 23.38
C LEU A 175 4.91 7.52 23.58
N GLY A 176 5.95 7.69 22.75
CA GLY A 176 6.73 8.93 22.71
C GLY A 176 5.94 10.13 22.16
N ASP A 177 6.57 11.29 22.02
CA ASP A 177 5.89 12.48 21.47
C ASP A 177 5.66 12.38 19.95
N GLU A 178 6.71 12.07 19.17
CA GLU A 178 6.66 11.94 17.70
C GLU A 178 5.60 10.95 17.27
N SER A 179 5.77 9.76 17.80
CA SER A 179 4.73 8.85 18.16
C SER A 179 3.35 9.53 18.30
N ASN A 180 3.02 10.07 19.47
CA ASN A 180 1.67 10.55 19.78
C ASN A 180 1.06 11.44 18.70
N GLU A 181 1.87 12.27 18.03
CA GLU A 181 1.47 13.08 16.89
C GLU A 181 1.01 12.26 15.68
N ILE A 182 1.73 11.20 15.29
CA ILE A 182 1.36 10.34 14.14
C ILE A 182 0.00 9.66 14.37
N TRP A 183 -0.31 9.15 15.57
CA TRP A 183 -1.63 8.54 15.81
C TRP A 183 -2.74 9.57 15.78
N LYS A 184 -2.53 10.74 16.38
CA LYS A 184 -3.50 11.85 16.31
C LYS A 184 -3.76 12.25 14.85
N ALA A 185 -2.70 12.35 14.05
CA ALA A 185 -2.78 12.65 12.62
C ALA A 185 -3.63 11.61 11.86
N HIS A 186 -3.41 10.32 12.09
CA HIS A 186 -4.23 9.26 11.46
C HIS A 186 -5.68 9.27 11.96
N MET A 187 -5.90 9.38 13.28
CA MET A 187 -7.25 9.36 13.87
C MET A 187 -8.12 10.53 13.41
N ASN A 188 -7.51 11.67 13.08
CA ASN A 188 -8.16 12.86 12.55
C ASN A 188 -8.62 12.70 11.09
N ILE A 189 -8.12 11.71 10.35
CA ILE A 189 -8.57 11.38 8.99
C ILE A 189 -9.71 10.36 9.07
N LYS A 190 -10.95 10.82 8.83
CA LYS A 190 -12.17 10.00 8.92
C LYS A 190 -12.27 8.98 7.80
N ASP A 191 -12.01 9.44 6.58
CA ASP A 191 -12.16 8.65 5.37
C ASP A 191 -11.36 9.24 4.20
N LEU A 192 -11.18 8.43 3.16
CA LEU A 192 -10.54 8.79 1.90
C LEU A 192 -11.37 8.24 0.73
N ILE A 193 -11.74 9.12 -0.20
CA ILE A 193 -12.58 8.77 -1.36
C ILE A 193 -11.84 9.07 -2.66
N TYR A 194 -11.92 8.13 -3.60
CA TYR A 194 -11.38 8.26 -4.94
C TYR A 194 -12.43 8.79 -5.91
N HIS A 195 -12.21 9.99 -6.45
CA HIS A 195 -13.07 10.61 -7.46
C HIS A 195 -12.24 11.34 -8.52
N LYS A 196 -11.87 10.67 -9.61
CA LYS A 196 -10.98 11.19 -10.66
C LYS A 196 -11.34 12.64 -11.08
N PRO A 197 -10.40 13.61 -11.04
CA PRO A 197 -8.96 13.45 -10.76
C PRO A 197 -8.58 13.48 -9.27
N ASN A 198 -9.54 13.66 -8.37
CA ASN A 198 -9.32 13.97 -6.97
C ASN A 198 -9.25 12.73 -6.07
N ILE A 199 -8.34 12.78 -5.10
CA ILE A 199 -8.38 12.00 -3.87
C ILE A 199 -8.90 12.94 -2.79
N ILE A 200 -10.10 12.67 -2.28
CA ILE A 200 -10.77 13.49 -1.29
C ILE A 200 -10.48 12.92 0.09
N ILE A 201 -9.88 13.71 0.97
CA ILE A 201 -9.52 13.33 2.33
C ILE A 201 -10.43 14.09 3.29
N TYR A 202 -11.22 13.36 4.08
CA TYR A 202 -12.10 13.94 5.09
C TYR A 202 -11.38 14.02 6.43
N VAL A 203 -11.22 15.24 6.94
CA VAL A 203 -10.53 15.52 8.20
C VAL A 203 -11.41 16.29 9.17
N ASP A 204 -11.13 16.15 10.47
CA ASP A 204 -11.69 17.03 11.51
C ASP A 204 -10.95 18.37 11.55
N ASP A 205 -9.61 18.35 11.59
CA ASP A 205 -8.75 19.53 11.54
C ASP A 205 -7.53 19.29 10.63
N ILE A 206 -7.40 20.07 9.56
CA ILE A 206 -6.27 19.94 8.62
C ILE A 206 -4.91 20.15 9.28
N ASN A 207 -4.81 20.96 10.34
CA ASN A 207 -3.52 21.23 10.98
C ASN A 207 -2.96 19.96 11.65
N ILE A 208 -3.83 19.09 12.16
CA ILE A 208 -3.45 17.85 12.84
C ILE A 208 -2.91 16.80 11.84
N SER A 209 -3.51 16.71 10.65
CA SER A 209 -3.13 15.71 9.63
C SER A 209 -2.26 16.28 8.51
N LYS A 210 -1.78 17.53 8.64
CA LYS A 210 -1.04 18.23 7.58
C LYS A 210 0.15 17.42 7.07
N SER A 211 0.94 16.83 7.97
CA SER A 211 2.12 16.04 7.61
C SER A 211 1.78 14.81 6.76
N LEU A 212 0.68 14.11 7.06
CA LEU A 212 0.22 12.95 6.28
C LEU A 212 -0.24 13.38 4.87
N VAL A 213 -0.97 14.50 4.79
CA VAL A 213 -1.44 15.07 3.51
C VAL A 213 -0.26 15.55 2.66
N ASP A 214 0.71 16.23 3.26
CA ASP A 214 1.92 16.71 2.59
C ASP A 214 2.78 15.53 2.09
N ASN A 215 2.87 14.44 2.87
CA ASN A 215 3.54 13.20 2.45
C ASN A 215 2.84 12.57 1.23
N LEU A 216 1.51 12.46 1.23
CA LEU A 216 0.78 11.91 0.08
C LEU A 216 0.93 12.80 -1.17
N ASN A 217 0.94 14.13 -1.01
CA ASN A 217 1.26 15.05 -2.10
C ASN A 217 2.67 14.82 -2.66
N CYS A 218 3.66 14.61 -1.78
CA CYS A 218 5.01 14.26 -2.21
C CYS A 218 5.02 12.96 -3.03
N GLU A 219 4.30 11.93 -2.58
CA GLU A 219 4.22 10.65 -3.31
C GLU A 219 3.57 10.84 -4.70
N ILE A 220 2.50 11.62 -4.80
CA ILE A 220 1.87 12.00 -6.08
C ILE A 220 2.86 12.68 -7.02
N ILE A 221 3.72 13.56 -6.51
CA ILE A 221 4.76 14.21 -7.32
C ILE A 221 5.74 13.16 -7.88
N THR A 222 6.13 12.17 -7.08
CA THR A 222 7.08 11.14 -7.54
C THR A 222 6.53 10.22 -8.61
N ILE A 223 5.22 9.99 -8.66
CA ILE A 223 4.58 9.12 -9.67
C ILE A 223 4.14 9.88 -10.93
N LYS A 224 4.23 11.21 -10.92
CA LYS A 224 3.65 12.09 -11.95
C LYS A 224 4.07 11.71 -13.37
N SER A 225 5.38 11.61 -13.62
CA SER A 225 5.89 11.33 -14.96
C SER A 225 5.43 9.96 -15.46
N THR A 226 5.46 8.94 -14.58
CA THR A 226 4.98 7.59 -14.92
C THR A 226 3.49 7.59 -15.28
N PHE A 227 2.68 8.36 -14.57
CA PHE A 227 1.25 8.49 -14.88
C PHE A 227 1.04 9.18 -16.24
N GLU A 228 1.75 10.29 -16.50
CA GLU A 228 1.68 11.02 -17.77
C GLU A 228 2.13 10.16 -18.96
N GLU A 229 3.25 9.42 -18.82
CA GLU A 229 3.77 8.48 -19.82
C GLU A 229 2.77 7.37 -20.19
N ASN A 230 1.94 6.96 -19.21
CA ASN A 230 0.91 5.93 -19.39
C ASN A 230 -0.47 6.50 -19.76
N ASN A 231 -0.56 7.79 -20.11
CA ASN A 231 -1.81 8.50 -20.40
C ASN A 231 -2.84 8.42 -19.25
N LEU A 232 -2.35 8.33 -18.01
CA LEU A 232 -3.18 8.34 -16.80
C LEU A 232 -3.29 9.76 -16.25
N ILE A 233 -4.45 10.09 -15.68
CA ILE A 233 -4.64 11.37 -15.01
C ILE A 233 -3.93 11.33 -13.66
N VAL A 234 -3.01 12.27 -13.45
CA VAL A 234 -2.29 12.43 -12.18
C VAL A 234 -3.28 12.85 -11.09
N PRO A 235 -3.33 12.16 -9.94
CA PRO A 235 -4.24 12.52 -8.86
C PRO A 235 -3.95 13.88 -8.26
N THR A 236 -4.99 14.55 -7.78
CA THR A 236 -4.90 15.78 -6.97
C THR A 236 -5.54 15.56 -5.61
N ILE A 237 -4.97 16.10 -4.54
CA ILE A 237 -5.57 16.00 -3.21
C ILE A 237 -6.55 17.15 -2.98
N ILE A 238 -7.76 16.81 -2.54
CA ILE A 238 -8.71 17.75 -1.95
C ILE A 238 -8.89 17.37 -0.49
N VAL A 239 -8.66 18.31 0.41
CA VAL A 239 -8.99 18.14 1.83
C VAL A 239 -10.35 18.77 2.06
N ASP A 240 -11.29 17.97 2.55
CA ASP A 240 -12.61 18.43 2.97
C ASP A 240 -12.69 18.39 4.49
N ILE A 241 -13.05 19.52 5.10
CA ILE A 241 -13.28 19.61 6.53
C ILE A 241 -14.73 19.24 6.75
N ASP A 242 -14.96 18.10 7.39
CA ASP A 242 -16.33 17.62 7.62
C ASP A 242 -17.15 18.74 8.32
N PRO A 243 -18.20 19.28 7.68
CA PRO A 243 -18.96 20.39 8.25
C PRO A 243 -19.80 19.96 9.48
N LYS A 244 -19.76 18.68 9.87
CA LYS A 244 -20.42 18.16 11.06
C LYS A 244 -19.49 18.19 12.27
N ASN A 245 -19.30 19.40 12.80
CA ASN A 245 -19.23 19.67 14.24
C ASN A 245 -20.17 20.83 14.56
#